data_AF-A0A7J0BXD6-F1
#
_entry.id   AF-A0A7J0BXD6-F1
#
_cell.length_a   1.000
_cell.length_b   1.000
_cell.length_c   1.000
_cell.angle_alpha   90.00
_cell.angle_beta   90.00
_cell.angle_gamma   90.00
#
_symmetry.space_group_name_H-M   'P 1'
#
loop_
_entity.id
_entity.type
_entity.pdbx_description
1 polymer ?
#
loop_
_entity_poly.entity_id
_entity_poly.type
_entity_poly.pdbx_seq_one_letter_code
_entity_poly.pdbx_strand_id
1 'polypeptide(L)'
;MKELFPILDLLQQDGGFSAVWLLALALPILPNLWCIWHAYKHEFSTPAEKYGWMLAGVFIPVAGGLLYLLFGWRRTRGLADWAKSPTRR
;
A
#
# COMPACT_ATOMS: atom_id res chain seq x y z
N MET A 1 -19.15 -19.57 19.87
CA MET A 1 -18.19 -19.66 18.74
C MET A 1 -18.68 -18.87 17.51
N LYS A 2 -19.24 -17.65 17.68
CA LYS A 2 -19.63 -16.73 16.60
C LYS A 2 -18.86 -15.40 16.63
N GLU A 3 -17.93 -15.27 17.58
CA GLU A 3 -17.30 -13.99 17.96
C GLU A 3 -15.82 -13.90 17.55
N LEU A 4 -15.27 -14.89 16.85
CA LEU A 4 -13.81 -15.00 16.68
C LEU A 4 -13.26 -14.42 15.36
N PHE A 5 -14.08 -14.11 14.36
CA PHE A 5 -13.61 -13.48 13.11
C PHE A 5 -14.66 -12.54 12.43
N PRO A 6 -15.02 -11.40 13.04
CA PRO A 6 -15.96 -10.42 12.46
C PRO A 6 -15.46 -9.78 11.14
N ILE A 7 -14.17 -9.92 10.81
CA ILE A 7 -13.55 -9.44 9.56
C ILE A 7 -14.00 -10.24 8.33
N LEU A 8 -14.44 -11.49 8.49
CA LEU A 8 -14.87 -12.34 7.39
C LEU A 8 -16.24 -11.95 6.83
N ASP A 9 -17.12 -11.34 7.65
CA ASP A 9 -18.42 -10.82 7.21
C ASP A 9 -18.31 -9.44 6.53
N LEU A 10 -17.25 -8.68 6.82
CA LEU A 10 -16.95 -7.39 6.16
C LEU A 10 -16.38 -7.54 4.73
N LEU A 11 -15.94 -8.74 4.36
CA LEU A 11 -15.30 -9.05 3.09
C LEU A 11 -16.25 -9.73 2.07
N GLN A 12 -17.46 -10.10 2.48
CA GLN A 12 -18.41 -10.85 1.65
C GLN A 12 -19.46 -9.96 0.93
N GLN A 13 -19.26 -8.63 0.92
CA GLN A 13 -20.21 -7.68 0.33
C GLN A 13 -20.15 -7.66 -1.20
N ASP A 14 -21.27 -8.07 -1.80
CA ASP A 14 -21.58 -8.29 -3.22
C ASP A 14 -20.79 -7.49 -4.28
N GLY A 15 -20.01 -8.22 -5.10
CA GLY A 15 -19.89 -8.05 -6.56
C GLY A 15 -19.22 -6.80 -7.15
N GLY A 16 -18.85 -5.80 -6.35
CA GLY A 16 -18.22 -4.56 -6.81
C GLY A 16 -17.04 -4.12 -5.94
N PHE A 17 -16.28 -3.11 -6.40
CA PHE A 17 -15.31 -2.40 -5.55
C PHE A 17 -16.05 -1.81 -4.34
N SER A 18 -16.11 -2.55 -3.23
CA SER A 18 -16.74 -2.07 -2.01
C SER A 18 -15.99 -0.83 -1.49
N ALA A 19 -16.70 0.04 -0.76
CA ALA A 19 -16.10 1.25 -0.18
C ALA A 19 -14.85 0.95 0.66
N VAL A 20 -14.79 -0.23 1.28
CA VAL A 20 -13.62 -0.69 2.04
C VAL A 20 -12.39 -0.85 1.15
N TRP A 21 -12.53 -1.43 -0.04
CA TRP A 21 -11.43 -1.57 -0.99
C TRP A 21 -10.98 -0.23 -1.55
N LEU A 22 -11.92 0.68 -1.83
CA LEU A 22 -11.59 2.05 -2.24
C LEU A 22 -10.83 2.79 -1.15
N LEU A 23 -11.24 2.66 0.11
CA LEU A 23 -10.54 3.25 1.26
C LEU A 23 -9.14 2.64 1.45
N ALA A 24 -9.01 1.32 1.33
CA ALA A 24 -7.72 0.64 1.43
C ALA A 24 -6.72 1.10 0.36
N LEU A 25 -7.21 1.33 -0.88
CA LEU A 25 -6.39 1.86 -1.97
C LEU A 25 -6.14 3.37 -1.83
N ALA A 26 -7.09 4.13 -1.30
CA ALA A 26 -6.94 5.56 -1.07
C ALA A 26 -5.95 5.87 0.06
N LEU A 27 -5.88 5.03 1.10
CA LEU A 27 -5.05 5.24 2.28
C LEU A 27 -3.57 5.52 1.96
N PRO A 28 -2.88 4.78 1.06
CA PRO A 28 -1.53 5.13 0.62
C PRO A 28 -1.46 6.30 -0.38
N ILE A 29 -2.55 6.63 -1.09
CA ILE A 29 -2.59 7.72 -2.07
C ILE A 29 -2.76 9.09 -1.38
N LEU A 30 -3.51 9.15 -0.28
CA LEU A 30 -3.82 10.39 0.43
C LEU A 30 -2.57 11.17 0.89
N PRO A 31 -1.52 10.55 1.47
CA PRO A 31 -0.28 11.26 1.81
C PRO A 31 0.43 11.87 0.59
N ASN A 32 0.39 11.19 -0.56
CA ASN A 32 1.01 11.70 -1.80
C ASN A 32 0.29 12.96 -2.29
N LEU A 33 -1.05 12.93 -2.31
CA LEU A 33 -1.87 14.07 -2.69
C LEU A 33 -1.73 15.23 -1.70
N TRP A 34 -1.69 14.93 -0.40
CA TRP A 34 -1.45 15.92 0.64
C TRP A 34 -0.08 16.58 0.51
N CYS A 35 0.97 15.82 0.21
CA CYS A 35 2.31 16.35 -0.02
C CYS A 35 2.34 17.36 -1.18
N ILE A 36 1.68 17.04 -2.31
CA ILE A 36 1.56 17.95 -3.45
C ILE A 36 0.78 19.22 -3.05
N TRP A 37 -0.39 19.06 -2.44
CA TRP A 37 -1.22 20.19 -2.01
C TRP A 37 -0.47 21.10 -1.02
N HIS A 38 0.18 20.51 -0.02
CA HIS A 38 0.96 21.22 0.96
C HIS A 38 2.11 22.00 0.29
N ALA A 39 2.84 21.36 -0.63
CA ALA A 39 3.90 22.02 -1.37
C ALA A 39 3.40 23.19 -2.24
N TYR A 40 2.18 23.11 -2.78
CA TYR A 40 1.57 24.22 -3.52
C TYR A 40 1.16 25.39 -2.62
N LYS A 41 0.77 25.14 -1.37
CA LYS A 41 0.26 26.14 -0.43
C LYS A 41 1.34 26.82 0.42
N HIS A 42 2.54 26.27 0.45
CA HIS A 42 3.64 26.77 1.28
C HIS A 42 4.82 27.23 0.44
N GLU A 43 5.51 28.24 0.97
CA GLU A 43 6.77 28.71 0.40
C GLU A 43 7.93 27.84 0.89
N PHE A 44 8.92 27.70 0.03
CA PHE A 44 10.16 26.98 0.32
C PHE A 44 11.32 27.94 0.08
N SER A 45 12.47 27.66 0.70
CA SER A 45 13.64 28.54 0.57
C SER A 45 14.12 28.65 -0.89
N THR A 46 13.96 27.56 -1.66
CA THR A 46 14.28 27.52 -3.08
C THR A 46 13.26 26.68 -3.86
N PRO A 47 13.08 26.93 -5.17
CA PRO A 47 12.26 26.07 -6.02
C PRO A 47 12.72 24.61 -6.04
N ALA A 48 14.04 24.38 -6.01
CA ALA A 48 14.62 23.05 -6.03
C ALA A 48 14.24 22.23 -4.78
N GLU A 49 14.24 22.87 -3.60
CA GLU A 49 13.80 22.23 -2.36
C GLU A 49 12.34 21.78 -2.44
N LYS A 50 11.45 22.64 -2.95
CA LYS A 50 10.03 22.31 -3.16
C LYS A 50 9.86 21.08 -4.05
N TYR A 51 10.52 21.07 -5.21
CA TYR A 51 10.45 19.93 -6.12
C TYR A 51 11.07 18.67 -5.53
N GLY A 52 12.15 18.79 -4.76
CA GLY A 52 12.79 17.67 -4.06
C GLY A 52 11.82 17.00 -3.08
N TRP A 53 11.13 17.77 -2.24
CA TRP A 53 10.14 17.22 -1.30
C TRP A 53 8.92 16.63 -2.00
N MET A 54 8.42 17.27 -3.06
CA MET A 54 7.32 16.70 -3.86
C MET A 54 7.72 15.36 -4.51
N LEU A 55 8.92 15.28 -5.10
CA LEU A 55 9.46 14.05 -5.68
C LEU A 55 9.62 12.97 -4.61
N ALA A 56 10.20 13.30 -3.46
CA ALA A 56 10.35 12.38 -2.35
C ALA A 56 8.99 11.82 -1.90
N GLY A 57 8.01 12.68 -1.66
CA GLY A 57 6.66 12.28 -1.22
C GLY A 57 5.97 11.34 -2.19
N VAL A 58 6.10 11.57 -3.50
CA VAL A 58 5.41 10.76 -4.54
C VAL A 58 6.17 9.49 -4.91
N PHE A 59 7.50 9.55 -5.02
CA PHE A 59 8.30 8.48 -5.61
C PHE A 59 8.93 7.52 -4.60
N ILE A 60 9.10 7.90 -3.33
CA ILE A 60 9.62 6.97 -2.30
C ILE A 60 8.76 5.69 -2.19
N PRO A 61 7.42 5.76 -2.14
CA PRO A 61 6.58 4.55 -2.11
C PRO A 61 6.78 3.65 -3.33
N VAL A 62 6.89 4.25 -4.52
CA VAL A 62 7.13 3.54 -5.78
C VAL A 62 8.51 2.89 -5.78
N ALA A 63 9.54 3.63 -5.39
CA ALA A 63 10.89 3.13 -5.25
C ALA A 63 10.96 1.96 -4.25
N GLY A 64 10.28 2.06 -3.12
CA GLY A 64 10.16 0.97 -2.15
C GLY A 64 9.54 -0.30 -2.75
N GLY A 65 8.45 -0.15 -3.51
CA GLY A 65 7.83 -1.25 -4.24
C GLY A 65 8.77 -1.88 -5.28
N LEU A 66 9.46 -1.06 -6.08
CA LEU A 66 10.44 -1.53 -7.07
C LEU A 66 11.62 -2.26 -6.41
N LEU A 67 12.15 -1.73 -5.31
CA LEU A 67 13.20 -2.39 -4.54
C LEU A 67 12.74 -3.77 -4.03
N TYR A 68 11.50 -3.88 -3.55
CA TYR A 68 10.92 -5.17 -3.18
C TYR A 68 10.83 -6.13 -4.37
N LEU A 69 10.37 -5.66 -5.54
CA LEU A 69 10.26 -6.50 -6.73
C LEU A 69 11.64 -6.99 -7.23
N LEU A 70 12.67 -6.14 -7.16
CA LEU A 70 14.01 -6.50 -7.64
C LEU A 70 14.76 -7.40 -6.65
N PHE A 71 14.67 -7.11 -5.35
CA PHE A 71 15.49 -7.78 -4.32
C PHE A 71 14.70 -8.73 -3.41
N GLY A 72 13.45 -8.39 -3.07
CA GLY A 72 12.59 -9.16 -2.17
C GLY A 72 11.91 -10.33 -2.87
N TRP A 73 11.37 -10.13 -4.07
CA TRP A 73 10.61 -11.16 -4.79
C TRP A 73 11.45 -12.40 -5.14
N ARG A 74 12.75 -12.22 -5.41
CA ARG A 74 13.65 -13.36 -5.66
C ARG A 74 13.93 -14.20 -4.40
N ARG A 75 13.62 -13.68 -3.20
CA ARG A 75 13.79 -14.40 -1.93
C ARG A 75 12.56 -15.23 -1.54
N THR A 76 11.40 -15.02 -2.17
CA THR A 76 10.23 -15.89 -1.97
C THR A 76 10.39 -17.19 -2.76
N ARG A 77 10.97 -18.21 -2.12
CA ARG A 77 11.24 -19.56 -2.70
C ARG A 77 10.02 -20.50 -2.69
N GLY A 78 8.83 -19.97 -2.97
CA GLY A 78 7.57 -20.71 -2.89
C GLY A 78 6.83 -20.51 -1.56
N LEU A 79 5.61 -21.07 -1.47
CA LEU A 79 4.77 -21.02 -0.28
C LEU A 79 5.56 -21.55 0.93
N ALA A 80 5.56 -20.77 2.02
CA ALA A 80 6.12 -21.20 3.29
C ALA A 80 5.48 -22.54 3.70
N ASP A 81 6.22 -23.38 4.42
CA ASP A 81 5.76 -24.74 4.72
C ASP A 81 4.43 -24.76 5.50
N TRP A 82 4.15 -23.73 6.29
CA TRP A 82 2.88 -23.55 6.99
C TRP A 82 1.70 -23.16 6.06
N ALA A 83 1.99 -22.67 4.86
CA ALA A 83 1.00 -22.35 3.83
C ALA A 83 0.76 -23.52 2.85
N LYS A 84 1.53 -24.60 2.95
CA LYS A 84 1.25 -25.87 2.27
C LYS A 84 0.15 -26.58 3.07
N SER A 85 -1.02 -26.80 2.47
CA SER A 85 -2.11 -27.53 3.12
C SER A 85 -1.65 -28.95 3.51
N PRO A 86 -1.98 -29.45 4.71
CA PRO A 86 -1.51 -30.74 5.22
C PRO A 86 -2.23 -31.95 4.58
N THR A 87 -2.40 -31.98 3.26
CA THR A 87 -3.16 -33.02 2.56
C THR A 87 -2.37 -33.65 1.42
N ARG A 88 -1.61 -34.70 1.76
CA ARG A 88 -1.55 -35.98 1.02
C ARG A 88 -0.80 -37.00 1.88
N ARG A 89 -1.54 -37.76 2.68
CA ARG A 89 -1.20 -39.14 3.04
C ARG A 89 -2.16 -40.04 2.30
#